data_AF-A0AAN7PGD8-F1
#
_entry.id   AF-A0AAN7PGD8-F1
#
_cell.length_a   1.000
_cell.length_b   1.000
_cell.length_c   1.000
_cell.angle_alpha   90.00
_cell.angle_beta   90.00
_cell.angle_gamma   90.00
#
_symmetry.space_group_name_H-M   'P 1'
#
loop_
_entity.id
_entity.type
_entity.pdbx_description
1 polymer ?
#
loop_
_entity_poly.entity_id
_entity_poly.type
_entity_poly.pdbx_seq_one_letter_code
_entity_poly.pdbx_strand_id
1 'polypeptide(L)'
;MYNLPEEFVYEEQDVQYSPDLGTNSPYNVLYNVIRAKQNLSNVAAVTYVTHITPDFVSYITEVVRYWEGPVSIAAFVPDSDADILTKQLIRLCQCLPSMSRVSVHYVFPKQYLPKISKHLDSISESTCRITDTRNFITFRNKKGLIYPVNVSRNVARNATATTFVLVSDVELIPSKNLASRFLQMTRKLIENNFLNFKYRVFVVPVFEVDSYEYVPRTKKDLIQLVRREKAVYFHRHICSHCQKFPGLEKWLAQDSGNNTKIFSATRRVYPYHRWEPVYIGTKNEPLYSEILSWEGKQDKMTQMLEMCLMGYRFLILDGAFLVHWPGIKRKSPEMKNRQKWRYPYQLWNSRQYSAIVKNLSNKYIKNPKCKVQ
;
A
#
# COMPACT_ATOMS: atom_id res chain seq x y z
N MET A 1 25.50 7.18 -8.48
CA MET A 1 25.04 5.78 -8.70
C MET A 1 24.28 5.28 -7.48
N TYR A 2 23.25 4.45 -7.65
CA TYR A 2 22.38 3.95 -6.56
C TYR A 2 22.90 2.68 -5.86
N ASN A 3 24.11 2.22 -6.19
CA ASN A 3 24.71 0.96 -5.71
C ASN A 3 23.76 -0.23 -5.90
N LEU A 4 23.14 -0.31 -7.08
CA LEU A 4 22.27 -1.43 -7.43
C LEU A 4 23.13 -2.67 -7.67
N PRO A 5 22.69 -3.85 -7.25
CA PRO A 5 23.47 -5.07 -7.45
C PRO A 5 23.64 -5.34 -8.96
N GLU A 6 24.89 -5.47 -9.39
CA GLU A 6 25.22 -5.89 -10.77
C GLU A 6 25.01 -7.39 -10.96
N GLU A 7 25.14 -8.13 -9.86
CA GLU A 7 24.78 -9.54 -9.71
C GLU A 7 24.05 -9.70 -8.38
N PHE A 8 23.07 -10.62 -8.32
CA PHE A 8 22.39 -10.96 -7.07
C PHE A 8 23.18 -12.05 -6.33
N VAL A 9 24.42 -11.73 -5.94
CA VAL A 9 25.20 -12.58 -5.03
C VAL A 9 24.87 -12.10 -3.62
N TYR A 10 24.19 -12.94 -2.85
CA TYR A 10 23.90 -12.71 -1.45
C TYR A 10 24.31 -13.95 -0.66
N GLU A 11 24.81 -13.73 0.54
CA GLU A 11 25.13 -14.81 1.45
C GLU A 11 23.83 -15.33 2.09
N GLU A 12 23.75 -16.61 2.45
CA GLU A 12 22.55 -17.15 3.11
C GLU A 12 22.17 -16.35 4.37
N GLN A 13 23.16 -15.79 5.06
CA GLN A 13 22.99 -14.92 6.23
C GLN A 13 22.31 -13.56 5.93
N ASP A 14 22.31 -13.11 4.68
CA ASP A 14 21.62 -11.89 4.25
C ASP A 14 20.10 -12.13 4.10
N VAL A 15 19.70 -13.39 3.93
CA VAL A 15 18.30 -13.78 3.78
C VAL A 15 17.61 -13.77 5.13
N GLN A 16 16.59 -12.93 5.23
CA GLN A 16 15.74 -12.83 6.40
C GLN A 16 14.36 -13.43 6.15
N TYR A 17 13.59 -13.50 7.23
CA TYR A 17 12.24 -14.05 7.22
C TYR A 17 11.17 -12.96 7.27
N SER A 18 9.94 -13.33 6.92
CA SER A 18 8.83 -12.37 6.94
C SER A 18 8.38 -12.04 8.38
N PRO A 19 7.89 -10.81 8.64
CA PRO A 19 7.62 -10.36 10.01
C PRO A 19 6.55 -11.13 10.81
N ASP A 20 5.52 -11.67 10.18
CA ASP A 20 4.43 -12.39 10.89
C ASP A 20 4.77 -13.87 11.09
N LEU A 21 5.10 -14.58 10.01
CA LEU A 21 5.31 -16.04 10.04
C LEU A 21 6.75 -16.45 10.34
N GLY A 22 7.73 -15.54 10.26
CA GLY A 22 9.13 -15.85 10.51
C GLY A 22 9.63 -17.02 9.66
N THR A 23 10.36 -17.95 10.28
CA THR A 23 10.92 -19.13 9.61
C THR A 23 9.85 -20.04 8.97
N ASN A 24 8.61 -20.02 9.47
CA ASN A 24 7.49 -20.79 8.95
C ASN A 24 6.91 -20.20 7.64
N SER A 25 7.33 -18.99 7.26
CA SER A 25 6.94 -18.40 5.99
C SER A 25 7.47 -19.22 4.82
N PRO A 26 6.67 -19.44 3.75
CA PRO A 26 7.18 -20.03 2.51
C PRO A 26 8.00 -19.03 1.68
N TYR A 27 8.14 -17.79 2.16
CA TYR A 27 8.87 -16.71 1.48
C TYR A 27 10.11 -16.30 2.27
N ASN A 28 11.15 -15.98 1.52
CA ASN A 28 12.38 -15.36 1.98
C ASN A 28 12.35 -13.87 1.64
N VAL A 29 13.14 -13.09 2.40
CA VAL A 29 13.20 -11.63 2.28
C VAL A 29 14.64 -11.18 2.19
N LEU A 30 14.97 -10.36 1.18
CA LEU A 30 16.21 -9.60 1.13
C LEU A 30 15.92 -8.12 1.32
N TYR A 31 16.30 -7.57 2.46
CA TYR A 31 16.06 -6.16 2.77
C TYR A 31 17.12 -5.25 2.14
N ASN A 32 16.70 -4.07 1.68
CA ASN A 32 17.59 -2.98 1.24
C ASN A 32 18.43 -3.33 0.01
N VAL A 33 17.87 -4.13 -0.91
CA VAL A 33 18.41 -4.32 -2.27
C VAL A 33 18.70 -2.99 -2.94
N ILE A 34 17.78 -2.04 -2.72
CA ILE A 34 18.03 -0.61 -2.96
C ILE A 34 17.86 0.09 -1.63
N ARG A 35 18.80 0.96 -1.28
CA ARG A 35 18.71 1.79 -0.08
C ARG A 35 18.53 3.26 -0.47
N ALA A 36 17.52 3.89 0.14
CA ALA A 36 17.35 5.34 0.03
C ALA A 36 18.63 6.07 0.49
N LYS A 37 19.05 7.07 -0.28
CA LYS A 37 20.25 7.88 -0.02
C LYS A 37 19.93 9.24 0.59
N GLN A 38 18.68 9.71 0.46
CA GLN A 38 18.29 11.01 0.99
C GLN A 38 18.18 10.98 2.52
N ASN A 39 18.76 11.98 3.18
CA ASN A 39 18.66 12.14 4.63
C ASN A 39 17.21 12.45 5.03
N LEU A 40 16.72 11.76 6.07
CA LEU A 40 15.38 11.94 6.64
C LEU A 40 15.14 13.36 7.14
N SER A 41 16.19 14.09 7.56
CA SER A 41 16.09 15.49 7.97
C SER A 41 15.61 16.42 6.85
N ASN A 42 15.83 16.02 5.59
CA ASN A 42 15.59 16.86 4.41
C ASN A 42 14.26 16.54 3.71
N VAL A 43 13.44 15.66 4.28
CA VAL A 43 12.18 15.21 3.70
C VAL A 43 11.07 15.18 4.76
N ALA A 44 9.82 15.12 4.31
CA ALA A 44 8.72 14.85 5.23
C ALA A 44 8.84 13.41 5.76
N ALA A 45 9.19 13.25 7.04
CA ALA A 45 9.42 11.96 7.71
C ALA A 45 8.14 11.12 7.94
N VAL A 46 7.42 10.83 6.85
CA VAL A 46 6.35 9.84 6.74
C VAL A 46 6.72 8.92 5.58
N THR A 47 6.87 7.62 5.83
CA THR A 47 7.23 6.68 4.76
C THR A 47 5.98 6.20 4.03
N TYR A 48 5.94 6.32 2.70
CA TYR A 48 4.97 5.63 1.86
C TYR A 48 5.40 4.18 1.73
N VAL A 49 4.60 3.27 2.27
CA VAL A 49 4.87 1.84 2.29
C VAL A 49 4.00 1.18 1.23
N THR A 50 4.63 0.51 0.27
CA THR A 50 3.91 -0.16 -0.80
C THR A 50 4.57 -1.45 -1.23
N HIS A 51 3.94 -2.12 -2.17
CA HIS A 51 4.40 -3.38 -2.71
C HIS A 51 4.12 -3.44 -4.21
N ILE A 52 4.97 -4.18 -4.93
CA ILE A 52 4.89 -4.27 -6.39
C ILE A 52 5.26 -5.67 -6.90
N THR A 53 4.94 -5.88 -8.16
CA THR A 53 5.50 -6.90 -9.06
C THR A 53 6.07 -6.17 -10.30
N PRO A 54 6.86 -6.84 -11.17
CA PRO A 54 7.49 -6.19 -12.33
C PRO A 54 6.50 -5.46 -13.27
N ASP A 55 5.26 -5.93 -13.34
CA ASP A 55 4.17 -5.36 -14.14
C ASP A 55 3.58 -4.04 -13.57
N PHE A 56 3.99 -3.62 -12.38
CA PHE A 56 3.50 -2.40 -11.71
C PHE A 56 4.58 -1.32 -11.49
N VAL A 57 5.80 -1.52 -12.02
CA VAL A 57 6.94 -0.60 -11.77
C VAL A 57 6.68 0.83 -12.27
N SER A 58 5.89 1.01 -13.33
CA SER A 58 5.54 2.34 -13.82
C SER A 58 4.84 3.20 -12.76
N TYR A 59 4.10 2.61 -11.82
CA TYR A 59 3.47 3.39 -10.75
C TYR A 59 4.46 3.94 -9.72
N ILE A 60 5.68 3.38 -9.62
CA ILE A 60 6.73 3.96 -8.78
C ILE A 60 7.00 5.41 -9.21
N THR A 61 6.97 5.69 -10.51
CA THR A 61 7.27 7.02 -11.05
C THR A 61 6.26 8.04 -10.56
N GLU A 62 4.99 7.66 -10.52
CA GLU A 62 3.91 8.52 -10.02
C GLU A 62 3.97 8.66 -8.49
N VAL A 63 4.25 7.58 -7.75
CA VAL A 63 4.42 7.65 -6.29
C VAL A 63 5.56 8.60 -5.92
N VAL A 64 6.75 8.44 -6.50
CA VAL A 64 7.89 9.31 -6.18
C VAL A 64 7.72 10.73 -6.70
N ARG A 65 6.91 10.94 -7.75
CA ARG A 65 6.57 12.27 -8.24
C ARG A 65 5.66 13.03 -7.28
N TYR A 66 4.70 12.35 -6.65
CA TYR A 66 3.64 13.00 -5.87
C TYR A 66 3.76 12.88 -4.36
N TRP A 67 4.55 11.92 -3.88
CA TRP A 67 4.90 11.81 -2.47
C TRP A 67 6.19 12.58 -2.20
N GLU A 68 6.25 13.36 -1.13
CA GLU A 68 7.45 14.13 -0.74
C GLU A 68 8.31 13.48 0.38
N GLY A 69 7.87 12.34 0.93
CA GLY A 69 8.60 11.61 1.99
C GLY A 69 9.42 10.42 1.47
N PRO A 70 10.02 9.62 2.37
CA PRO A 70 10.63 8.34 2.01
C PRO A 70 9.60 7.35 1.43
N VAL A 71 10.07 6.40 0.63
CA VAL A 71 9.26 5.31 0.07
C VAL A 71 9.95 3.98 0.39
N SER A 72 9.21 3.03 0.96
CA SER A 72 9.67 1.65 1.15
C SER A 72 8.78 0.71 0.33
N ILE A 73 9.43 -0.09 -0.52
CA ILE A 73 8.77 -0.96 -1.48
C ILE A 73 9.19 -2.41 -1.24
N ALA A 74 8.24 -3.31 -1.01
CA ALA A 74 8.48 -4.74 -1.11
C ALA A 74 8.11 -5.23 -2.51
N ALA A 75 9.07 -5.76 -3.24
CA ALA A 75 8.85 -6.29 -4.57
C ALA A 75 8.83 -7.82 -4.55
N PHE A 76 7.77 -8.42 -5.09
CA PHE A 76 7.69 -9.87 -5.21
C PHE A 76 8.33 -10.34 -6.52
N VAL A 77 9.42 -11.10 -6.40
CA VAL A 77 10.34 -11.39 -7.52
C VAL A 77 10.81 -12.85 -7.52
N PRO A 78 9.91 -13.81 -7.84
CA PRO A 78 10.32 -15.20 -8.02
C PRO A 78 11.16 -15.39 -9.30
N ASP A 79 12.25 -16.15 -9.21
CA ASP A 79 13.06 -16.57 -10.37
C ASP A 79 13.44 -15.38 -11.28
N SER A 80 13.16 -15.44 -12.58
CA SER A 80 13.48 -14.40 -13.57
C SER A 80 12.79 -13.05 -13.35
N ASP A 81 11.77 -12.98 -12.49
CA ASP A 81 11.10 -11.70 -12.19
C ASP A 81 12.05 -10.71 -11.49
N ALA A 82 13.07 -11.22 -10.80
CA ALA A 82 14.11 -10.41 -10.19
C ALA A 82 14.97 -9.69 -11.23
N ASP A 83 15.36 -10.35 -12.32
CA ASP A 83 16.12 -9.74 -13.42
C ASP A 83 15.32 -8.62 -14.08
N ILE A 84 14.05 -8.89 -14.41
CA ILE A 84 13.14 -7.93 -15.03
C ILE A 84 13.03 -6.68 -14.15
N LEU A 85 12.71 -6.87 -12.87
CA LEU A 85 12.54 -5.76 -11.93
C LEU A 85 13.84 -4.97 -11.76
N THR A 86 14.97 -5.64 -11.60
CA THR A 86 16.26 -4.99 -11.35
C THR A 86 16.64 -4.08 -12.52
N LYS A 87 16.47 -4.55 -13.77
CA LYS A 87 16.69 -3.74 -14.97
C LYS A 87 15.79 -2.50 -15.02
N GLN A 88 14.51 -2.65 -14.66
CA GLN A 88 13.59 -1.51 -14.58
C GLN A 88 14.02 -0.51 -13.50
N LEU A 89 14.43 -0.99 -12.32
CA LEU A 89 14.87 -0.15 -11.21
C LEU A 89 16.18 0.59 -11.53
N ILE A 90 17.14 -0.06 -12.21
CA ILE A 90 18.35 0.59 -12.74
C ILE A 90 17.99 1.77 -13.62
N ARG A 91 17.04 1.58 -14.55
CA ARG A 91 16.55 2.66 -15.41
C ARG A 91 15.94 3.80 -14.61
N LEU A 92 15.05 3.50 -13.66
CA LEU A 92 14.41 4.52 -12.82
C LEU A 92 15.44 5.30 -12.01
N CYS A 93 16.41 4.62 -11.40
CA CYS A 93 17.49 5.22 -10.64
C CYS A 93 18.36 6.16 -11.50
N GLN A 94 18.70 5.78 -12.73
CA GLN A 94 19.46 6.65 -13.65
C GLN A 94 18.66 7.89 -14.07
N CYS A 95 17.34 7.75 -14.28
CA CYS A 95 16.53 8.78 -14.91
C CYS A 95 15.79 9.70 -13.92
N LEU A 96 15.54 9.26 -12.69
CA LEU A 96 14.69 9.97 -11.73
C LEU A 96 15.46 10.30 -10.45
N PRO A 97 15.81 11.59 -10.22
CA PRO A 97 16.43 12.01 -8.96
C PRO A 97 15.62 11.66 -7.71
N SER A 98 14.28 11.59 -7.84
CA SER A 98 13.38 11.24 -6.75
C SER A 98 13.55 9.80 -6.24
N MET A 99 14.21 8.91 -7.00
CA MET A 99 14.57 7.58 -6.53
C MET A 99 15.51 7.61 -5.32
N SER A 100 16.17 8.74 -5.04
CA SER A 100 17.01 8.95 -3.84
C SER A 100 16.26 8.73 -2.53
N ARG A 101 14.92 8.74 -2.55
CA ARG A 101 14.04 8.49 -1.40
C ARG A 101 13.52 7.07 -1.29
N VAL A 102 13.86 6.20 -2.25
CA VAL A 102 13.26 4.86 -2.38
C VAL A 102 14.21 3.81 -1.81
N SER A 103 13.67 2.97 -0.92
CA SER A 103 14.27 1.69 -0.55
C SER A 103 13.42 0.55 -1.12
N VAL A 104 14.09 -0.48 -1.65
CA VAL A 104 13.43 -1.68 -2.21
C VAL A 104 13.93 -2.92 -1.48
N HIS A 105 13.00 -3.80 -1.15
CA HIS A 105 13.20 -5.07 -0.47
C HIS A 105 12.61 -6.17 -1.35
N TYR A 106 13.34 -7.26 -1.57
CA TYR A 106 12.86 -8.37 -2.38
C TYR A 106 12.17 -9.41 -1.49
N VAL A 107 11.02 -9.90 -1.97
CA VAL A 107 10.28 -11.01 -1.39
C VAL A 107 10.18 -12.09 -2.45
N PHE A 108 10.55 -13.32 -2.13
CA PHE A 108 10.54 -14.42 -3.11
C PHE A 108 10.25 -15.76 -2.42
N PRO A 109 9.63 -16.73 -3.12
CA PRO A 109 9.38 -18.05 -2.56
C PRO A 109 10.69 -18.80 -2.31
N LYS A 110 10.76 -19.58 -1.22
CA LYS A 110 11.92 -20.45 -0.93
C LYS A 110 12.27 -21.41 -2.09
N GLN A 111 11.26 -21.83 -2.85
CA GLN A 111 11.41 -22.75 -3.98
C GLN A 111 11.89 -22.08 -5.27
N TYR A 112 11.77 -20.75 -5.36
CA TYR A 112 12.02 -19.99 -6.60
C TYR A 112 12.95 -18.81 -6.30
N LEU A 113 14.23 -19.12 -6.13
CA LEU A 113 15.26 -18.13 -5.82
C LEU A 113 15.38 -17.09 -6.96
N PRO A 114 15.59 -15.80 -6.63
CA PRO A 114 15.83 -14.74 -7.60
C PRO A 114 16.97 -15.06 -8.55
N LYS A 115 16.78 -14.85 -9.85
CA LYS A 115 17.84 -14.96 -10.86
C LYS A 115 18.03 -13.61 -11.54
N ILE A 116 19.26 -13.14 -11.61
CA ILE A 116 19.66 -11.93 -12.35
C ILE A 116 20.75 -12.33 -13.34
N SER A 117 20.59 -11.91 -14.59
CA SER A 117 21.57 -12.16 -15.65
C SER A 117 22.77 -11.22 -15.52
N LYS A 118 23.99 -11.73 -15.73
CA LYS A 118 25.25 -10.97 -15.72
C LYS A 118 25.37 -10.09 -16.97
N HIS A 119 24.46 -9.16 -17.20
CA HIS A 119 24.47 -8.32 -18.40
C HIS A 119 24.02 -6.90 -18.07
N LEU A 120 24.95 -6.09 -17.52
CA LEU A 120 24.79 -4.65 -17.38
C LEU A 120 25.52 -3.84 -18.46
N ASP A 121 26.35 -4.49 -19.30
CA ASP A 121 27.16 -3.83 -20.33
C ASP A 121 26.37 -3.31 -21.55
N SER A 122 25.03 -3.33 -21.53
CA SER A 122 24.23 -2.86 -22.68
C SER A 122 22.94 -2.13 -22.34
N ILE A 123 22.84 -1.48 -21.17
CA ILE A 123 21.86 -0.38 -21.06
C ILE A 123 22.46 0.82 -21.79
N SER A 124 22.33 0.81 -23.12
CA SER A 124 22.63 1.91 -24.02
C SER A 124 22.20 3.23 -23.39
N GLU A 125 23.15 4.16 -23.26
CA GLU A 125 22.84 5.58 -23.13
C GLU A 125 21.91 5.95 -24.29
N SER A 126 20.71 6.46 -24.02
CA SER A 126 20.16 7.62 -24.76
C SER A 126 18.69 7.98 -24.53
N THR A 127 17.79 7.18 -23.93
CA THR A 127 16.40 7.72 -23.72
C THR A 127 15.72 7.30 -22.42
N CYS A 128 15.48 8.25 -21.51
CA CYS A 128 14.77 8.05 -20.23
C CYS A 128 13.26 7.75 -20.40
N ARG A 129 12.93 6.92 -21.39
CA ARG A 129 11.60 6.37 -21.60
C ARG A 129 11.40 5.23 -20.62
N ILE A 130 10.39 5.37 -19.77
CA ILE A 130 9.92 4.33 -18.88
C ILE A 130 8.99 3.42 -19.70
N THR A 131 9.38 2.16 -19.87
CA THR A 131 8.56 1.18 -20.59
C THR A 131 7.30 0.86 -19.79
N ASP A 132 6.15 0.83 -20.46
CA ASP A 132 4.93 0.32 -19.86
C ASP A 132 5.02 -1.20 -19.72
N THR A 133 5.00 -1.68 -18.48
CA THR A 133 5.23 -3.10 -18.16
C THR A 133 3.97 -3.84 -17.74
N ARG A 134 2.80 -3.19 -17.83
CA ARG A 134 1.51 -3.78 -17.45
C ARG A 134 1.15 -5.07 -18.20
N ASN A 135 1.72 -5.26 -19.39
CA ASN A 135 1.49 -6.44 -20.23
C ASN A 135 2.65 -7.46 -20.18
N PHE A 136 3.61 -7.30 -19.28
CA PHE A 136 4.74 -8.22 -19.18
C PHE A 136 4.27 -9.58 -18.66
N ILE A 137 4.67 -10.65 -19.34
CA ILE A 137 4.42 -12.01 -18.88
C ILE A 137 5.54 -12.39 -17.90
N THR A 138 5.24 -12.24 -16.61
CA THR A 138 6.18 -12.56 -15.51
C THR A 138 6.27 -14.08 -15.28
N PHE A 139 7.35 -14.52 -14.63
CA PHE A 139 7.48 -15.88 -14.10
C PHE A 139 6.32 -16.24 -13.18
N ARG A 140 5.92 -15.32 -12.30
CA ARG A 140 4.70 -15.47 -11.49
C ARG A 140 3.49 -15.80 -12.36
N ASN A 141 3.27 -15.07 -13.46
CA ASN A 141 2.14 -15.35 -14.36
C ASN A 141 2.26 -16.74 -15.01
N LYS A 142 3.44 -17.10 -15.54
CA LYS A 142 3.67 -18.40 -16.20
C LYS A 142 3.47 -19.59 -15.27
N LYS A 143 3.86 -19.46 -14.00
CA LYS A 143 3.76 -20.52 -12.99
C LYS A 143 2.47 -20.49 -12.17
N GLY A 144 1.62 -19.47 -12.35
CA GLY A 144 0.38 -19.32 -11.58
C GLY A 144 0.62 -19.14 -10.07
N LEU A 145 1.70 -18.45 -9.68
CA LEU A 145 2.03 -18.25 -8.27
C LEU A 145 1.09 -17.22 -7.63
N ILE A 146 0.66 -17.50 -6.39
CA ILE A 146 -0.10 -16.54 -5.58
C ILE A 146 0.76 -15.32 -5.25
N TYR A 147 0.12 -14.16 -5.14
CA TYR A 147 0.81 -12.95 -4.72
C TYR A 147 0.71 -12.78 -3.18
N PRO A 148 1.84 -12.83 -2.45
CA PRO A 148 1.86 -12.70 -1.00
C PRO A 148 1.78 -11.24 -0.58
N VAL A 149 0.62 -10.63 -0.83
CA VAL A 149 0.38 -9.20 -0.61
C VAL A 149 0.65 -8.78 0.83
N ASN A 150 0.25 -9.58 1.81
CA ASN A 150 0.42 -9.24 3.22
C ASN A 150 1.85 -9.42 3.72
N VAL A 151 2.58 -10.42 3.22
CA VAL A 151 4.04 -10.52 3.43
C VAL A 151 4.70 -9.26 2.92
N SER A 152 4.37 -8.84 1.70
CA SER A 152 4.95 -7.66 1.07
C SER A 152 4.63 -6.37 1.87
N ARG A 153 3.39 -6.19 2.32
CA ARG A 153 3.01 -5.06 3.19
C ARG A 153 3.80 -5.04 4.49
N ASN A 154 3.92 -6.19 5.15
CA ASN A 154 4.62 -6.29 6.43
C ASN A 154 6.12 -6.04 6.27
N VAL A 155 6.76 -6.64 5.26
CA VAL A 155 8.19 -6.47 4.94
C VAL A 155 8.50 -5.00 4.69
N ALA A 156 7.77 -4.34 3.78
CA ALA A 156 7.99 -2.92 3.49
C ALA A 156 7.74 -2.05 4.73
N ARG A 157 6.68 -2.35 5.51
CA ARG A 157 6.38 -1.60 6.75
C ARG A 157 7.50 -1.75 7.79
N ASN A 158 7.98 -2.97 7.98
CA ASN A 158 9.00 -3.30 8.98
C ASN A 158 10.32 -2.53 8.69
N ALA A 159 10.69 -2.46 7.43
CA ALA A 159 11.94 -1.85 6.97
C ALA A 159 11.98 -0.31 7.00
N THR A 160 10.85 0.35 7.29
CA THR A 160 10.81 1.82 7.32
C THR A 160 11.70 2.41 8.41
N ALA A 161 12.20 3.64 8.26
CA ALA A 161 12.97 4.31 9.33
C ALA A 161 12.16 5.37 10.09
N THR A 162 11.01 5.78 9.53
CA THR A 162 10.17 6.84 10.10
C THR A 162 9.18 6.29 11.12
N THR A 163 8.77 7.13 12.07
CA THR A 163 7.71 6.79 13.04
C THR A 163 6.36 6.61 12.35
N PHE A 164 6.02 7.51 11.43
CA PHE A 164 4.75 7.47 10.69
C PHE A 164 4.91 6.74 9.36
N VAL A 165 3.95 5.88 9.05
CA VAL A 165 3.93 5.08 7.82
C VAL A 165 2.53 5.10 7.20
N LEU A 166 2.47 5.18 5.88
CA LEU A 166 1.26 5.05 5.08
C LEU A 166 1.35 3.75 4.27
N VAL A 167 0.71 2.68 4.74
CA VAL A 167 0.65 1.42 3.98
C VAL A 167 -0.45 1.52 2.93
N SER A 168 -0.07 1.46 1.66
CA SER A 168 -0.96 1.78 0.54
C SER A 168 -0.57 1.01 -0.72
N ASP A 169 -1.55 0.69 -1.55
CA ASP A 169 -1.32 0.06 -2.85
C ASP A 169 -0.59 1.08 -3.78
N VAL A 170 0.26 0.61 -4.69
CA VAL A 170 1.13 1.49 -5.51
C VAL A 170 0.32 2.39 -6.46
N GLU A 171 -0.90 1.98 -6.80
CA GLU A 171 -1.83 2.71 -7.67
C GLU A 171 -2.56 3.87 -6.97
N LEU A 172 -2.36 4.06 -5.66
CA LEU A 172 -3.01 5.10 -4.87
C LEU A 172 -2.14 6.35 -4.76
N ILE A 173 -2.41 7.34 -5.60
CA ILE A 173 -1.62 8.56 -5.71
C ILE A 173 -2.06 9.58 -4.64
N PRO A 174 -1.13 10.11 -3.81
CA PRO A 174 -1.48 11.03 -2.72
C PRO A 174 -1.76 12.45 -3.19
N SER A 175 -2.66 13.16 -2.51
CA SER A 175 -2.91 14.59 -2.68
C SER A 175 -1.66 15.43 -2.43
N LYS A 176 -1.63 16.69 -2.91
CA LYS A 176 -0.44 17.56 -2.79
C LYS A 176 -0.03 17.78 -1.33
N ASN A 177 1.27 17.62 -1.06
CA ASN A 177 1.91 17.91 0.22
C ASN A 177 1.29 17.14 1.40
N LEU A 178 0.84 15.91 1.16
CA LEU A 178 0.12 15.13 2.16
C LEU A 178 0.99 14.85 3.39
N ALA A 179 2.22 14.36 3.22
CA ALA A 179 3.11 13.99 4.31
C ALA A 179 3.51 15.22 5.16
N SER A 180 3.90 16.30 4.50
CA SER A 180 4.30 17.55 5.14
C SER A 180 3.14 18.22 5.90
N ARG A 181 1.95 18.33 5.29
CA ARG A 181 0.75 18.85 5.96
C ARG A 181 0.29 17.96 7.11
N PHE A 182 0.41 16.64 6.96
CA PHE A 182 0.13 15.69 8.05
C PHE A 182 1.07 15.91 9.24
N LEU A 183 2.39 16.02 9.00
CA LEU A 183 3.35 16.29 10.06
C LEU A 183 3.08 17.63 10.76
N GLN A 184 2.76 18.69 10.00
CA GLN A 184 2.37 19.98 10.56
C GLN A 184 1.12 19.87 11.45
N MET A 185 0.08 19.17 10.99
CA MET A 185 -1.13 18.92 11.76
C MET A 185 -0.82 18.15 13.05
N THR A 186 -0.06 17.06 12.96
CA THR A 186 0.25 16.22 14.13
C THR A 186 1.08 16.96 15.17
N ARG A 187 2.07 17.78 14.79
CA ARG A 187 2.84 18.62 15.73
C ARG A 187 1.91 19.52 16.54
N LYS A 188 1.02 20.25 15.87
CA LYS A 188 0.02 21.11 16.53
C LYS A 188 -0.89 20.32 17.47
N LEU A 189 -1.33 19.12 17.08
CA LEU A 189 -2.20 18.30 17.92
C LEU A 189 -1.47 17.75 19.16
N ILE A 190 -0.16 17.49 19.06
CA ILE A 190 0.69 17.06 20.18
C ILE A 190 0.93 18.24 21.14
N GLU A 191 1.33 19.40 20.63
CA GLU A 191 1.59 20.62 21.42
C GLU A 191 0.36 21.05 22.23
N ASN A 192 -0.83 20.91 21.65
CA ASN A 192 -2.09 21.24 22.31
C ASN A 192 -2.72 20.08 23.11
N ASN A 193 -2.01 18.96 23.29
CA ASN A 193 -2.45 17.79 24.04
C ASN A 193 -3.81 17.20 23.59
N PHE A 194 -4.12 17.27 22.29
CA PHE A 194 -5.37 16.74 21.70
C PHE A 194 -5.29 15.26 21.30
N LEU A 195 -4.12 14.61 21.43
CA LEU A 195 -3.88 13.22 21.03
C LEU A 195 -3.75 12.26 22.22
N ASN A 196 -4.76 12.26 23.10
CA ASN A 196 -4.79 11.41 24.31
C ASN A 196 -5.18 9.94 24.06
N PHE A 197 -5.27 9.52 22.79
CA PHE A 197 -5.63 8.14 22.44
C PHE A 197 -4.39 7.30 22.18
N LYS A 198 -4.11 6.32 23.05
CA LYS A 198 -3.01 5.37 22.84
C LYS A 198 -3.12 4.62 21.50
N TYR A 199 -4.29 4.10 21.19
CA TYR A 199 -4.56 3.35 19.96
C TYR A 199 -5.32 4.22 18.96
N ARG A 200 -4.61 4.73 17.96
CA ARG A 200 -5.18 5.62 16.93
C ARG A 200 -4.46 5.46 15.60
N VAL A 201 -5.20 5.67 14.52
CA VAL A 201 -4.65 5.83 13.17
C VAL A 201 -5.34 6.97 12.45
N PHE A 202 -4.67 7.55 11.46
CA PHE A 202 -5.16 8.69 10.69
C PHE A 202 -5.63 8.22 9.32
N VAL A 203 -6.93 8.09 9.14
CA VAL A 203 -7.52 7.59 7.90
C VAL A 203 -7.39 8.64 6.80
N VAL A 204 -6.88 8.20 5.65
CA VAL A 204 -6.79 9.00 4.42
C VAL A 204 -7.91 8.55 3.48
N PRO A 205 -8.94 9.39 3.22
CA PRO A 205 -9.99 9.10 2.25
C PRO A 205 -9.44 8.72 0.87
N VAL A 206 -10.06 7.74 0.21
CA VAL A 206 -9.65 7.25 -1.12
C VAL A 206 -10.77 7.50 -2.13
N PHE A 207 -10.39 7.97 -3.31
CA PHE A 207 -11.29 8.24 -4.44
C PHE A 207 -10.79 7.55 -5.71
N GLU A 208 -11.68 7.27 -6.64
CA GLU A 208 -11.37 6.87 -8.02
C GLU A 208 -11.68 8.03 -8.95
N VAL A 209 -10.82 8.24 -9.94
CA VAL A 209 -10.95 9.31 -10.93
C VAL A 209 -11.02 8.70 -12.33
N ASP A 210 -11.87 9.28 -13.18
CA ASP A 210 -12.03 8.90 -14.58
C ASP A 210 -10.65 8.84 -15.29
N SER A 211 -10.47 7.87 -16.19
CA SER A 211 -9.18 7.62 -16.85
C SER A 211 -8.69 8.78 -17.73
N TYR A 212 -9.59 9.64 -18.18
CA TYR A 212 -9.27 10.80 -19.02
C TYR A 212 -9.00 12.08 -18.22
N GLU A 213 -9.17 12.03 -16.90
CA GLU A 213 -8.95 13.18 -16.02
C GLU A 213 -7.57 13.10 -15.36
N TYR A 214 -7.02 14.27 -15.07
CA TYR A 214 -5.80 14.37 -14.27
C TYR A 214 -6.08 14.04 -12.81
N VAL A 215 -5.08 13.48 -12.13
CA VAL A 215 -5.15 13.22 -10.68
C VAL A 215 -5.33 14.55 -9.93
N PRO A 216 -6.47 14.79 -9.25
CA PRO A 216 -6.70 16.04 -8.53
C PRO A 216 -5.67 16.20 -7.42
N ARG A 217 -5.09 17.39 -7.34
CA ARG A 217 -4.01 17.70 -6.38
C ARG A 217 -4.53 18.34 -5.10
N THR A 218 -5.69 19.02 -5.17
CA THR A 218 -6.35 19.64 -4.02
C THR A 218 -7.76 19.09 -3.81
N LYS A 219 -8.28 19.24 -2.58
CA LYS A 219 -9.65 18.80 -2.26
C LYS A 219 -10.70 19.56 -3.08
N LYS A 220 -10.44 20.84 -3.37
CA LYS A 220 -11.29 21.68 -4.23
C LYS A 220 -11.44 21.08 -5.62
N ASP A 221 -10.33 20.70 -6.25
CA ASP A 221 -10.32 20.07 -7.58
C ASP A 221 -11.05 18.71 -7.54
N LEU A 222 -10.79 17.91 -6.50
CA LEU A 222 -11.48 16.64 -6.30
C LEU A 222 -13.01 16.83 -6.19
N ILE A 223 -13.47 17.78 -5.38
CA ILE A 223 -14.91 18.07 -5.23
C ILE A 223 -15.51 18.51 -6.57
N GLN A 224 -14.79 19.30 -7.36
CA GLN A 224 -15.25 19.68 -8.70
C GLN A 224 -15.41 18.46 -9.61
N LEU A 225 -14.48 17.51 -9.58
CA LEU A 225 -14.61 16.26 -10.31
C LEU A 225 -15.77 15.40 -9.80
N VAL A 226 -15.98 15.33 -8.48
CA VAL A 226 -17.13 14.61 -7.90
C VAL A 226 -18.46 15.23 -8.36
N ARG A 227 -18.57 16.57 -8.37
CA ARG A 227 -19.76 17.28 -8.86
C ARG A 227 -20.04 17.06 -10.35
N ARG A 228 -18.99 16.87 -11.14
CA ARG A 228 -19.08 16.54 -12.57
C ARG A 228 -19.22 15.03 -12.83
N GLU A 229 -19.39 14.22 -11.80
CA GLU A 229 -19.44 12.76 -11.87
C GLU A 229 -18.19 12.10 -12.48
N LYS A 230 -17.06 12.80 -12.42
CA LYS A 230 -15.74 12.36 -12.90
C LYS A 230 -14.86 11.77 -11.80
N ALA A 231 -15.30 11.82 -10.55
CA ALA A 231 -14.67 11.15 -9.43
C ALA A 231 -15.72 10.57 -8.47
N VAL A 232 -15.39 9.46 -7.83
CA VAL A 232 -16.24 8.80 -6.83
C VAL A 232 -15.40 8.31 -5.66
N TYR A 233 -16.00 8.12 -4.48
CA TYR A 233 -15.28 7.43 -3.40
C TYR A 233 -14.94 6.01 -3.84
N PHE A 234 -13.81 5.50 -3.32
CA PHE A 234 -13.21 4.25 -3.76
C PHE A 234 -14.23 3.10 -3.80
N HIS A 235 -14.26 2.37 -4.92
CA HIS A 235 -15.13 1.21 -5.14
C HIS A 235 -16.64 1.48 -5.03
N ARG A 236 -17.12 2.72 -5.17
CA ARG A 236 -18.56 3.06 -5.16
C ARG A 236 -19.40 2.15 -6.06
N HIS A 237 -18.91 1.88 -7.27
CA HIS A 237 -19.62 1.06 -8.26
C HIS A 237 -19.31 -0.44 -8.17
N ILE A 238 -18.40 -0.85 -7.27
CA ILE A 238 -18.12 -2.25 -6.94
C ILE A 238 -18.92 -2.67 -5.70
N CYS A 239 -18.83 -1.90 -4.62
CA CYS A 239 -19.57 -2.11 -3.39
C CYS A 239 -19.80 -0.77 -2.69
N SER A 240 -21.03 -0.26 -2.80
CA SER A 240 -21.40 1.07 -2.29
C SER A 240 -21.24 1.25 -0.77
N HIS A 241 -21.25 0.17 0.01
CA HIS A 241 -21.11 0.24 1.46
C HIS A 241 -19.71 -0.13 1.98
N CYS A 242 -18.90 -0.86 1.21
CA CYS A 242 -17.66 -1.46 1.71
C CYS A 242 -16.56 -0.41 2.02
N GLN A 243 -16.48 0.62 1.17
CA GLN A 243 -15.40 1.63 1.20
C GLN A 243 -15.93 3.05 1.47
N LYS A 244 -17.25 3.20 1.69
CA LYS A 244 -17.85 4.49 2.08
C LYS A 244 -17.42 4.82 3.52
N PHE A 245 -16.60 5.86 3.67
CA PHE A 245 -16.15 6.28 4.98
C PHE A 245 -17.24 7.08 5.73
N PRO A 246 -17.25 7.03 7.08
CA PRO A 246 -18.22 7.77 7.90
C PRO A 246 -18.20 9.28 7.63
N GLY A 247 -19.37 9.84 7.34
CA GLY A 247 -19.53 11.28 7.13
C GLY A 247 -19.11 11.82 5.75
N LEU A 248 -18.98 10.95 4.73
CA LEU A 248 -18.61 11.32 3.36
C LEU A 248 -19.30 12.60 2.83
N GLU A 249 -20.63 12.70 2.93
CA GLU A 249 -21.36 13.85 2.37
C GLU A 249 -20.96 15.16 3.06
N LYS A 250 -20.82 15.14 4.39
CA LYS A 250 -20.33 16.29 5.17
C LYS A 250 -18.88 16.61 4.84
N TRP A 251 -18.04 15.60 4.61
CA TRP A 251 -16.66 15.79 4.17
C TRP A 251 -16.60 16.47 2.80
N LEU A 252 -17.44 16.07 1.84
CA LEU A 252 -17.53 16.69 0.51
C LEU A 252 -18.07 18.12 0.55
N ALA A 253 -18.93 18.44 1.51
CA ALA A 253 -19.50 19.78 1.67
C ALA A 253 -18.56 20.79 2.34
N GLN A 254 -17.59 20.33 3.14
CA GLN A 254 -16.68 21.21 3.87
C GLN A 254 -15.52 21.70 3.01
N ASP A 255 -15.22 23.00 3.08
CA ASP A 255 -13.95 23.52 2.60
C ASP A 255 -12.83 23.21 3.62
N SER A 256 -11.82 22.49 3.18
CA SER A 256 -10.62 22.20 3.99
C SER A 256 -9.61 23.35 3.94
N GLY A 257 -9.77 24.29 3.01
CA GLY A 257 -8.74 25.24 2.62
C GLY A 257 -7.43 24.51 2.27
N ASN A 258 -6.31 25.15 2.62
CA ASN A 258 -4.96 24.64 2.36
C ASN A 258 -4.35 23.82 3.51
N ASN A 259 -5.11 23.48 4.56
CA ASN A 259 -4.60 22.78 5.74
C ASN A 259 -5.17 21.36 5.87
N THR A 260 -4.38 20.44 6.43
CA THR A 260 -4.87 19.11 6.83
C THR A 260 -5.35 19.19 8.27
N LYS A 261 -6.55 18.66 8.54
CA LYS A 261 -7.17 18.67 9.88
C LYS A 261 -7.88 17.34 10.15
N ILE A 262 -8.26 17.10 11.41
CA ILE A 262 -9.13 15.97 11.74
C ILE A 262 -10.57 16.37 11.39
N PHE A 263 -11.19 15.62 10.47
CA PHE A 263 -12.59 15.76 10.13
C PHE A 263 -13.49 15.19 11.23
N SER A 264 -13.24 13.93 11.59
CA SER A 264 -13.99 13.22 12.63
C SER A 264 -13.19 12.06 13.18
N ALA A 265 -13.56 11.61 14.38
CA ALA A 265 -13.03 10.40 15.00
C ALA A 265 -14.11 9.33 15.05
N THR A 266 -13.80 8.12 14.61
CA THR A 266 -14.74 6.99 14.59
C THR A 266 -14.08 5.70 15.08
N ARG A 267 -14.86 4.62 15.13
CA ARG A 267 -14.40 3.25 15.40
C ARG A 267 -14.93 2.32 14.31
N ARG A 268 -14.21 1.24 14.04
CA ARG A 268 -14.64 0.20 13.10
C ARG A 268 -15.67 -0.76 13.73
N VAL A 269 -16.84 -0.22 14.06
CA VAL A 269 -17.99 -0.95 14.61
C VAL A 269 -19.18 -0.83 13.66
N TYR A 270 -20.24 -1.62 13.85
CA TYR A 270 -21.46 -1.50 13.04
C TYR A 270 -21.95 -0.04 12.96
N PRO A 271 -22.29 0.50 11.77
CA PRO A 271 -22.40 -0.19 10.48
C PRO A 271 -21.08 -0.33 9.68
N TYR A 272 -19.96 0.21 10.16
CA TYR A 272 -18.65 0.23 9.49
C TYR A 272 -17.73 -0.95 9.82
N HIS A 273 -18.26 -2.03 10.39
CA HIS A 273 -17.52 -3.24 10.75
C HIS A 273 -16.83 -3.93 9.55
N ARG A 274 -17.25 -3.66 8.31
CA ARG A 274 -16.60 -4.15 7.08
C ARG A 274 -15.68 -3.13 6.41
N TRP A 275 -15.52 -1.95 6.98
CA TRP A 275 -14.71 -0.88 6.40
C TRP A 275 -13.22 -1.20 6.55
N GLU A 276 -12.46 -1.03 5.46
CA GLU A 276 -11.01 -1.24 5.37
C GLU A 276 -10.33 0.04 4.87
N PRO A 277 -10.25 1.08 5.72
CA PRO A 277 -9.64 2.35 5.32
C PRO A 277 -8.14 2.21 5.07
N VAL A 278 -7.61 3.06 4.19
CA VAL A 278 -6.17 3.36 4.13
C VAL A 278 -5.85 4.40 5.20
N TYR A 279 -4.75 4.22 5.91
CA TYR A 279 -4.40 5.08 7.05
C TYR A 279 -2.90 5.33 7.16
N ILE A 280 -2.56 6.48 7.75
CA ILE A 280 -1.25 6.74 8.33
C ILE A 280 -1.28 6.24 9.78
N GLY A 281 -0.39 5.31 10.09
CA GLY A 281 -0.19 4.77 11.43
C GLY A 281 1.29 4.81 11.77
N THR A 282 1.73 3.81 12.53
CA THR A 282 3.12 3.55 12.88
C THR A 282 3.51 2.13 12.46
N LYS A 283 4.59 1.59 13.02
CA LYS A 283 4.92 0.17 12.88
C LYS A 283 4.23 -0.73 13.93
N ASN A 284 3.57 -0.12 14.92
CA ASN A 284 3.05 -0.82 16.10
C ASN A 284 1.62 -1.34 15.92
N GLU A 285 0.94 -0.94 14.85
CA GLU A 285 -0.34 -1.51 14.46
C GLU A 285 -0.18 -3.00 14.13
N PRO A 286 -1.22 -3.84 14.37
CA PRO A 286 -1.16 -5.25 14.05
C PRO A 286 -0.65 -5.53 12.64
N LEU A 287 0.11 -6.62 12.47
CA LEU A 287 0.57 -7.04 11.14
C LEU A 287 -0.63 -7.48 10.29
N TYR A 288 -0.48 -7.42 8.97
CA TYR A 288 -1.43 -8.07 8.08
C TYR A 288 -1.15 -9.58 8.12
N SER A 289 -2.18 -10.42 8.25
CA SER A 289 -1.94 -11.88 8.31
C SER A 289 -1.33 -12.37 7.01
N GLU A 290 -0.10 -12.88 7.08
CA GLU A 290 0.71 -13.26 5.92
C GLU A 290 0.21 -14.51 5.20
N ILE A 291 -0.69 -15.25 5.83
CA ILE A 291 -1.36 -16.40 5.23
C ILE A 291 -2.27 -15.93 4.07
N LEU A 292 -2.89 -14.75 4.16
CA LEU A 292 -3.87 -14.31 3.15
C LEU A 292 -3.21 -13.81 1.86
N SER A 293 -3.72 -14.28 0.72
CA SER A 293 -3.25 -13.90 -0.63
C SER A 293 -4.13 -12.82 -1.27
N TRP A 294 -3.59 -12.12 -2.27
CA TRP A 294 -4.35 -11.13 -3.06
C TRP A 294 -5.44 -11.76 -3.92
N GLU A 295 -5.17 -12.94 -4.49
CA GLU A 295 -6.12 -13.70 -5.30
C GLU A 295 -7.39 -13.99 -4.50
N GLY A 296 -7.23 -14.34 -3.22
CA GLY A 296 -8.33 -14.71 -2.33
C GLY A 296 -9.16 -13.54 -1.77
N LYS A 297 -8.72 -12.28 -1.92
CA LYS A 297 -9.39 -11.06 -1.40
C LYS A 297 -9.54 -11.06 0.14
N GLN A 298 -10.16 -10.00 0.68
CA GLN A 298 -10.39 -9.79 2.12
C GLN A 298 -9.10 -9.80 2.97
N ASP A 299 -7.98 -9.50 2.33
CA ASP A 299 -6.63 -9.59 2.87
C ASP A 299 -6.33 -8.55 3.96
N LYS A 300 -7.15 -7.50 4.12
CA LYS A 300 -6.97 -6.46 5.17
C LYS A 300 -8.00 -6.60 6.31
N MET A 301 -9.07 -7.37 6.10
CA MET A 301 -10.22 -7.46 7.01
C MET A 301 -9.85 -7.96 8.41
N THR A 302 -8.89 -8.89 8.52
CA THR A 302 -8.46 -9.49 9.80
C THR A 302 -7.68 -8.50 10.65
N GLN A 303 -6.74 -7.75 10.04
CA GLN A 303 -6.03 -6.66 10.73
C GLN A 303 -7.02 -5.61 11.25
N MET A 304 -8.00 -5.24 10.42
CA MET A 304 -9.01 -4.26 10.79
C MET A 304 -9.91 -4.76 11.94
N LEU A 305 -10.15 -6.07 12.05
CA LEU A 305 -10.85 -6.68 13.19
C LEU A 305 -10.01 -6.62 14.46
N GLU A 306 -8.73 -6.99 14.36
CA GLU A 306 -7.80 -6.93 15.49
C GLU A 306 -7.68 -5.50 16.05
N MET A 307 -7.59 -4.49 15.17
CA MET A 307 -7.59 -3.09 15.58
C MET A 307 -8.90 -2.67 16.28
N CYS A 308 -10.05 -3.21 15.87
CA CYS A 308 -11.31 -2.97 16.59
C CYS A 308 -11.26 -3.56 18.00
N LEU A 309 -10.79 -4.82 18.13
CA LEU A 309 -10.67 -5.51 19.41
C LEU A 309 -9.70 -4.81 20.37
N MET A 310 -8.64 -4.20 19.83
CA MET A 310 -7.70 -3.36 20.57
C MET A 310 -8.24 -1.95 20.91
N GLY A 311 -9.42 -1.58 20.40
CA GLY A 311 -10.05 -0.30 20.70
C GLY A 311 -9.49 0.90 19.93
N TYR A 312 -8.90 0.68 18.74
CA TYR A 312 -8.36 1.77 17.90
C TYR A 312 -9.42 2.81 17.54
N ARG A 313 -9.03 4.09 17.58
CA ARG A 313 -9.78 5.20 16.98
C ARG A 313 -9.25 5.52 15.59
N PHE A 314 -10.18 5.68 14.65
CA PHE A 314 -9.89 6.02 13.27
C PHE A 314 -10.18 7.51 13.09
N LEU A 315 -9.13 8.32 12.97
CA LEU A 315 -9.20 9.77 12.83
C LEU A 315 -9.22 10.11 11.34
N ILE A 316 -10.38 10.43 10.78
CA ILE A 316 -10.54 10.73 9.35
C ILE A 316 -9.94 12.10 9.07
N LEU A 317 -9.02 12.16 8.11
CA LEU A 317 -8.38 13.42 7.69
C LEU A 317 -9.29 14.20 6.73
N ASP A 318 -9.26 15.52 6.90
CA ASP A 318 -9.76 16.48 5.92
C ASP A 318 -8.58 17.18 5.21
N GLY A 319 -8.77 17.53 3.94
CA GLY A 319 -7.74 18.18 3.10
C GLY A 319 -6.63 17.25 2.60
N ALA A 320 -6.64 15.98 3.01
CA ALA A 320 -5.75 14.92 2.54
C ALA A 320 -6.58 13.77 1.96
N PHE A 321 -6.15 13.21 0.82
CA PHE A 321 -6.81 12.06 0.18
C PHE A 321 -5.83 11.30 -0.72
N LEU A 322 -6.21 10.09 -1.10
CA LEU A 322 -5.56 9.28 -2.13
C LEU A 322 -6.48 9.14 -3.35
N VAL A 323 -5.89 8.96 -4.51
CA VAL A 323 -6.60 8.73 -5.77
C VAL A 323 -6.12 7.42 -6.37
N HIS A 324 -7.02 6.46 -6.52
CA HIS A 324 -6.81 5.31 -7.38
C HIS A 324 -6.88 5.77 -8.84
N TRP A 325 -5.77 5.65 -9.56
CA TRP A 325 -5.65 6.07 -10.96
C TRP A 325 -4.86 5.06 -11.78
N PRO A 326 -5.23 4.77 -13.04
CA PRO A 326 -6.33 5.38 -13.80
C PRO A 326 -7.67 4.63 -13.67
N GLY A 327 -8.75 5.42 -13.73
CA GLY A 327 -10.11 4.94 -13.99
C GLY A 327 -10.93 4.56 -12.76
N ILE A 328 -12.26 4.57 -12.97
CA ILE A 328 -13.27 4.18 -11.99
C ILE A 328 -13.64 2.72 -12.21
N LYS A 329 -13.43 1.84 -11.21
CA LYS A 329 -13.78 0.43 -11.33
C LYS A 329 -15.30 0.26 -11.28
N ARG A 330 -15.85 -0.50 -12.24
CA ARG A 330 -17.29 -0.78 -12.37
C ARG A 330 -17.53 -2.29 -12.44
N LYS A 331 -18.67 -2.73 -11.91
CA LYS A 331 -19.13 -4.12 -12.09
C LYS A 331 -19.55 -4.34 -13.54
N SER A 332 -19.00 -5.36 -14.19
CA SER A 332 -19.47 -5.86 -15.49
C SER A 332 -19.52 -7.39 -15.50
N PRO A 333 -20.36 -8.02 -16.36
CA PRO A 333 -20.35 -9.47 -16.56
C PRO A 333 -18.98 -10.00 -17.00
N GLU A 334 -18.29 -9.26 -17.87
CA GLU A 334 -16.92 -9.55 -18.30
C GLU A 334 -15.95 -9.59 -17.13
N MET A 335 -16.04 -8.61 -16.21
CA MET A 335 -15.21 -8.59 -15.00
C MET A 335 -15.47 -9.81 -14.12
N LYS A 336 -16.73 -10.24 -13.96
CA LYS A 336 -17.07 -11.45 -13.21
C LYS A 336 -16.46 -12.70 -13.86
N ASN A 337 -16.58 -12.84 -15.18
CA ASN A 337 -15.99 -13.97 -15.91
C ASN A 337 -14.46 -13.97 -15.80
N ARG A 338 -13.80 -12.82 -15.98
CA ARG A 338 -12.35 -12.66 -15.81
C ARG A 338 -11.86 -12.91 -14.38
N GLN A 339 -12.74 -12.96 -13.38
CA GLN A 339 -12.39 -13.23 -11.98
C GLN A 339 -12.70 -14.67 -11.53
N LYS A 340 -13.29 -15.52 -12.39
CA LYS A 340 -13.63 -16.92 -12.02
C LYS A 340 -12.42 -17.74 -11.57
N TRP A 341 -11.26 -17.52 -12.19
CA TRP A 341 -9.99 -18.19 -11.82
C TRP A 341 -9.59 -17.96 -10.36
N ARG A 342 -10.09 -16.89 -9.72
CA ARG A 342 -9.80 -16.59 -8.31
C ARG A 342 -10.61 -17.44 -7.32
N TYR A 343 -11.66 -18.12 -7.78
CA TYR A 343 -12.61 -18.77 -6.88
C TYR A 343 -11.96 -19.78 -5.90
N PRO A 344 -11.03 -20.66 -6.33
CA PRO A 344 -10.35 -21.56 -5.40
C PRO A 344 -9.58 -20.81 -4.29
N TYR A 345 -8.91 -19.72 -4.65
CA TYR A 345 -8.16 -18.88 -3.71
C TYR A 345 -9.09 -18.12 -2.76
N GLN A 346 -10.28 -17.70 -3.20
CA GLN A 346 -11.28 -17.06 -2.35
C GLN A 346 -11.85 -18.01 -1.30
N LEU A 347 -12.13 -19.26 -1.70
CA LEU A 347 -12.52 -20.32 -0.75
C LEU A 347 -11.40 -20.58 0.26
N TRP A 348 -10.16 -20.65 -0.20
CA TRP A 348 -9.01 -20.84 0.68
C TRP A 348 -8.84 -19.67 1.67
N ASN A 349 -8.81 -18.42 1.19
CA ASN A 349 -8.72 -17.24 2.07
C ASN A 349 -9.90 -17.20 3.07
N SER A 350 -11.11 -17.60 2.67
CA SER A 350 -12.28 -17.61 3.56
C SER A 350 -12.14 -18.64 4.70
N ARG A 351 -11.54 -19.81 4.43
CA ARG A 351 -11.19 -20.79 5.47
C ARG A 351 -10.13 -20.24 6.44
N GLN A 352 -9.06 -19.66 5.89
CA GLN A 352 -8.00 -19.05 6.71
C GLN A 352 -8.52 -17.86 7.52
N TYR A 353 -9.36 -17.02 6.93
CA TYR A 353 -10.04 -15.91 7.60
C TYR A 353 -10.80 -16.39 8.84
N SER A 354 -11.56 -17.48 8.70
CA SER A 354 -12.34 -18.05 9.81
C SER A 354 -11.44 -18.54 10.94
N ALA A 355 -10.31 -19.19 10.61
CA ALA A 355 -9.32 -19.62 11.59
C ALA A 355 -8.65 -18.42 12.31
N ILE A 356 -8.25 -17.38 11.56
CA ILE A 356 -7.66 -16.17 12.11
C ILE A 356 -8.64 -15.46 13.05
N VAL A 357 -9.91 -15.31 12.64
CA VAL A 357 -10.96 -14.70 13.47
C VAL A 357 -11.17 -15.47 14.77
N LYS A 358 -11.18 -16.80 14.71
CA LYS A 358 -11.27 -17.65 15.91
C LYS A 358 -10.09 -17.40 16.85
N ASN A 359 -8.86 -17.35 16.32
CA ASN A 359 -7.67 -17.05 17.11
C ASN A 359 -7.72 -15.66 17.74
N LEU A 360 -8.14 -14.63 16.99
CA LEU A 360 -8.34 -13.27 17.52
C LEU A 360 -9.39 -13.23 18.63
N SER A 361 -10.48 -13.99 18.50
CA SER A 361 -11.53 -14.07 19.52
C SER A 361 -11.08 -14.71 20.83
N ASN A 362 -10.05 -15.56 20.78
CA ASN A 362 -9.42 -16.15 21.96
C ASN A 362 -8.34 -15.23 22.55
N LYS A 363 -7.64 -14.47 21.70
CA LYS A 363 -6.54 -13.56 22.10
C LYS A 363 -7.04 -12.29 22.79
N TYR A 364 -8.21 -11.77 22.42
CA TYR A 364 -8.73 -10.49 22.91
C TYR A 364 -10.02 -10.63 23.70
N ILE A 365 -10.27 -9.68 24.60
CA ILE A 365 -11.55 -9.57 25.32
C ILE A 365 -12.69 -9.43 24.31
N LYS A 366 -13.75 -10.22 24.49
CA LYS A 366 -14.93 -10.18 23.62
C LYS A 366 -15.53 -8.77 23.60
N ASN A 367 -15.59 -8.17 22.41
CA ASN A 367 -16.26 -6.90 22.18
C ASN A 367 -17.42 -7.10 21.19
N PRO A 368 -18.68 -7.11 21.64
CA PRO A 368 -19.83 -7.40 20.77
C PRO A 368 -20.05 -6.35 19.67
N LYS A 369 -19.42 -5.16 19.79
CA LYS A 369 -19.47 -4.10 18.78
C LYS A 369 -18.51 -4.35 17.60
N CYS A 370 -17.47 -5.16 17.81
CA CYS A 370 -16.52 -5.59 16.78
C CYS A 370 -17.06 -6.82 16.05
N LYS A 371 -18.01 -6.60 15.14
CA LYS A 371 -18.60 -7.67 14.33
C LYS A 371 -17.62 -8.15 13.25
N VAL A 372 -17.67 -9.45 12.97
CA VAL A 372 -17.02 -10.08 11.81
C VAL A 372 -17.77 -9.74 10.52
N GLN A 373 -17.20 -10.09 9.36
CA GLN A 373 -17.84 -9.85 8.07
C GLN A 373 -19.21 -10.51 7.97
#